data_AF-A0A9D8K1M8-F1
#
_entry.id   AF-A0A9D8K1M8-F1
#
_cell.length_a   1.000
_cell.length_b   1.000
_cell.length_c   1.000
_cell.angle_alpha   90.00
_cell.angle_beta   90.00
_cell.angle_gamma   90.00
#
_symmetry.space_group_name_H-M   'P 1'
#
loop_
_entity.id
_entity.type
_entity.pdbx_description
1 polymer ?
#
loop_
_entity_poly.entity_id
_entity_poly.type
_entity_poly.pdbx_seq_one_letter_code
_entity_poly.pdbx_strand_id
1 'polypeptide(L)' 'MIKEEMMTMDKAYDLESVKLPSLTGGQLKFFAGALENPAMRGILLPSLLKSGGFDKFRKMAVDEPPTFLPLAFTAKTAKK' A
#
# COMPACT_ATOMS: atom_id res chain seq x y z
N MET A 1 35.83 11.45 12.83
CA MET A 1 35.25 12.70 12.29
C MET A 1 34.69 12.49 10.88
N ILE A 2 33.99 11.36 10.61
CA ILE A 2 33.36 11.03 9.31
C ILE A 2 31.96 10.39 9.51
N LYS A 3 31.51 10.16 10.76
CA LYS A 3 30.28 9.39 11.03
C LYS A 3 28.99 10.24 11.05
N GLU A 4 29.13 11.56 11.16
CA GLU A 4 28.00 12.51 11.21
C GLU A 4 27.47 12.85 9.81
N GLU A 5 28.33 12.79 8.78
CA GLU A 5 28.01 13.26 7.42
C GLU A 5 27.17 12.27 6.59
N MET A 6 27.16 10.98 6.97
CA MET A 6 26.31 9.95 6.32
C MET A 6 24.85 9.93 6.82
N MET A 7 24.47 10.79 7.77
CA MET A 7 23.15 10.72 8.42
C MET A 7 22.14 11.77 7.93
N THR A 8 22.57 12.73 7.10
CA THR A 8 21.65 13.66 6.42
C THR A 8 21.32 13.14 5.02
N MET A 9 20.75 11.94 4.97
CA MET A 9 19.89 11.58 3.87
C MET A 9 18.71 12.54 4.00
N ASP A 10 18.61 13.50 3.09
CA ASP A 10 17.52 14.48 3.03
C ASP A 10 16.24 13.71 2.68
N LYS A 11 15.73 12.98 3.68
CA LYS A 11 14.59 12.08 3.60
C LYS A 11 13.36 12.96 3.69
N ALA A 12 13.21 13.83 2.69
CA ALA A 12 12.01 14.60 2.51
C ALA A 12 10.83 13.63 2.57
N TYR A 13 9.86 13.93 3.43
CA TYR A 13 8.72 13.08 3.66
C TYR A 13 7.92 12.96 2.36
N ASP A 14 8.05 11.82 1.68
CA ASP A 14 7.39 11.58 0.38
C ASP A 14 5.94 11.15 0.61
N LEU A 15 5.11 12.12 1.03
CA LEU A 15 3.66 11.92 1.17
C LEU A 15 2.97 12.27 -0.14
N GLU A 16 2.68 11.26 -0.95
CA GLU A 16 1.78 11.41 -2.07
C GLU A 16 0.32 11.20 -1.62
N SER A 17 -0.54 12.18 -1.94
CA SER A 17 -1.98 12.03 -1.74
C SER A 17 -2.55 11.02 -2.74
N VAL A 18 -3.31 10.05 -2.23
CA VAL A 18 -4.00 9.07 -3.06
C VAL A 18 -5.26 9.67 -3.66
N LYS A 19 -5.44 9.58 -4.98
CA LYS A 19 -6.55 10.20 -5.71
C LYS A 19 -7.74 9.23 -5.82
N LEU A 20 -8.41 8.98 -4.71
CA LEU A 20 -9.59 8.12 -4.67
C LEU A 20 -10.89 8.93 -4.66
N PRO A 21 -11.99 8.40 -5.24
CA PRO A 21 -13.28 9.03 -5.13
C PRO A 21 -13.78 8.96 -3.68
N SER A 22 -14.14 10.11 -3.12
CA SER A 22 -14.79 10.19 -1.80
C SER A 22 -16.29 9.95 -1.96
N LEU A 23 -16.75 8.73 -1.68
CA LEU A 23 -18.15 8.33 -1.82
C LEU A 23 -18.77 8.05 -0.45
N THR A 24 -20.00 8.51 -0.25
CA THR A 24 -20.77 8.25 0.99
C THR A 24 -22.20 7.85 0.66
N GLY A 25 -22.91 7.27 1.65
CA GLY A 25 -24.34 6.98 1.55
C GLY A 25 -24.73 6.11 0.34
N GLY A 26 -25.73 6.54 -0.41
CA GLY A 26 -26.27 5.80 -1.56
C GLY A 26 -25.26 5.61 -2.70
N GLN A 27 -24.38 6.59 -2.94
CA GLN A 27 -23.34 6.48 -3.97
C GLN A 27 -22.32 5.39 -3.63
N LEU A 28 -21.90 5.32 -2.36
CA LEU A 28 -21.02 4.26 -1.90
C LEU A 28 -21.67 2.87 -2.05
N LYS A 29 -22.96 2.75 -1.68
CA LYS A 29 -23.70 1.48 -1.84
C LYS A 29 -23.78 1.04 -3.30
N PHE A 30 -24.10 1.95 -4.22
CA PHE A 30 -24.15 1.64 -5.64
C PHE A 30 -22.78 1.21 -6.18
N PHE A 31 -21.73 1.96 -5.83
CA PHE A 31 -20.37 1.64 -6.25
C PHE A 31 -19.91 0.28 -5.70
N ALA A 32 -20.21 -0.02 -4.43
CA ALA A 32 -19.92 -1.33 -3.84
C ALA A 32 -20.67 -2.46 -4.56
N GLY A 33 -21.97 -2.30 -4.83
CA GLY A 33 -22.74 -3.28 -5.59
C GLY A 33 -22.21 -3.49 -7.02
N ALA A 34 -21.75 -2.41 -7.68
CA ALA A 34 -21.09 -2.51 -8.96
C ALA A 34 -19.75 -3.28 -8.87
N LEU A 35 -18.97 -3.10 -7.80
CA LEU A 35 -17.75 -3.86 -7.56
C LEU A 35 -17.98 -5.34 -7.23
N GLU A 36 -19.16 -5.71 -6.75
CA GLU A 36 -19.54 -7.10 -6.49
C GLU A 36 -19.96 -7.83 -7.78
N ASN A 37 -20.44 -7.11 -8.79
CA ASN A 37 -20.75 -7.68 -10.10
C ASN A 37 -19.45 -8.03 -10.86
N PRO A 38 -19.25 -9.29 -11.30
CA PRO A 38 -18.00 -9.72 -11.96
C PRO A 38 -17.63 -8.92 -13.22
N ALA A 39 -18.62 -8.58 -14.06
CA ALA A 39 -18.38 -7.84 -15.29
C ALA A 39 -17.90 -6.41 -15.01
N MET A 40 -18.54 -5.75 -14.05
CA MET A 40 -18.19 -4.38 -13.65
C MET A 40 -16.90 -4.34 -12.82
N ARG A 41 -16.67 -5.35 -11.98
CA ARG A 41 -15.45 -5.51 -11.17
C ARG A 41 -14.19 -5.48 -12.03
N GLY A 42 -14.20 -6.16 -13.17
CA GLY A 42 -13.07 -6.20 -14.10
C GLY A 42 -12.64 -4.83 -14.65
N ILE A 43 -13.51 -3.82 -14.59
CA ILE A 43 -13.26 -2.46 -15.07
C ILE A 43 -12.99 -1.52 -13.89
N LEU A 44 -13.84 -1.57 -12.87
CA LEU A 44 -13.79 -0.66 -11.72
C LEU A 44 -12.60 -0.92 -10.82
N LEU A 45 -12.29 -2.19 -10.54
CA LEU A 45 -11.22 -2.55 -9.60
C LEU A 45 -9.83 -2.16 -10.13
N PRO A 46 -9.45 -2.43 -11.40
CA PRO A 46 -8.16 -1.98 -11.92
C PRO A 46 -7.99 -0.45 -11.91
N SER A 47 -9.06 0.29 -12.24
CA SER A 47 -9.05 1.75 -12.17
C SER A 47 -8.81 2.25 -10.75
N LEU A 48 -9.53 1.68 -9.76
CA LEU A 48 -9.37 2.03 -8.35
C LEU A 48 -7.96 1.74 -7.84
N LEU A 49 -7.41 0.58 -8.17
CA LEU A 49 -6.06 0.19 -7.77
C LEU A 49 -4.99 1.09 -8.40
N LYS A 50 -5.17 1.47 -9.67
CA LYS A 50 -4.28 2.42 -10.36
C LYS A 50 -4.31 3.79 -9.70
N SER A 51 -5.50 4.34 -9.44
CA SER A 51 -5.66 5.61 -8.73
C SER A 51 -5.15 5.55 -7.27
N GLY A 52 -5.15 4.34 -6.70
CA GLY A 52 -4.60 3.99 -5.40
C GLY A 52 -3.07 3.88 -5.33
N GLY A 53 -2.35 3.99 -6.47
CA GLY A 53 -0.90 3.83 -6.52
C GLY A 53 -0.41 2.38 -6.46
N PHE A 54 -1.31 1.38 -6.55
CA PHE A 54 -0.92 -0.03 -6.54
C PHE A 54 -0.17 -0.45 -7.81
N ASP A 55 -0.20 0.35 -8.87
CA ASP A 55 0.62 0.10 -10.06
C ASP A 55 2.11 0.28 -9.77
N LYS A 56 2.49 1.30 -8.97
CA LYS A 56 3.85 1.49 -8.46
C LYS A 56 4.26 0.31 -7.58
N PHE A 57 3.40 -0.07 -6.62
CA PHE A 57 3.64 -1.22 -5.74
C PHE A 57 3.89 -2.52 -6.53
N ARG A 58 3.07 -2.82 -7.54
CA ARG A 58 3.21 -4.03 -8.38
C ARG A 58 4.46 -4.05 -9.25
N LYS A 59 5.01 -2.89 -9.60
CA LYS A 59 6.23 -2.76 -10.39
C LYS A 59 7.49 -2.76 -9.53
N MET A 60 7.36 -2.56 -8.21
CA MET A 60 8.47 -2.53 -7.29
C MET A 60 9.07 -3.93 -7.15
N ALA A 61 10.33 -4.07 -7.55
CA ALA A 61 11.13 -5.25 -7.26
C ALA A 61 11.94 -4.97 -5.98
N VAL A 62 11.86 -5.88 -5.01
CA VAL A 62 12.61 -5.80 -3.75
C VAL A 62 13.35 -7.13 -3.59
N ASP A 63 14.65 -7.06 -3.33
CA ASP A 63 15.51 -8.25 -3.18
C ASP A 63 15.47 -8.84 -1.75
N GLU A 64 14.77 -8.18 -0.84
CA GLU A 64 14.63 -8.58 0.56
C GLU A 64 13.65 -9.76 0.70
N PRO A 65 13.94 -10.76 1.54
CA PRO A 65 13.02 -11.85 1.79
C PRO A 65 11.75 -11.36 2.50
N PRO A 66 10.57 -11.93 2.19
CA PRO A 66 9.32 -11.50 2.80
C PRO A 66 9.30 -11.77 4.31
N THR A 67 8.95 -10.76 5.08
CA THR A 67 8.76 -10.87 6.53
C THR A 67 7.26 -10.92 6.84
N PHE A 68 6.71 -12.13 7.02
CA PHE A 68 5.27 -12.34 7.21
C PHE A 68 4.72 -11.93 8.57
N LEU A 69 5.57 -11.94 9.61
CA LEU A 69 5.23 -11.55 10.97
C LEU A 69 6.26 -10.54 11.49
N PRO A 70 5.88 -9.59 12.35
CA PRO A 70 6.84 -8.64 12.87
C PRO A 70 7.96 -9.35 13.65
N LEU A 71 9.21 -8.98 13.36
CA LEU A 71 10.41 -9.58 13.97
C LEU A 71 10.44 -9.43 15.50
N ALA A 72 9.75 -8.43 16.05
CA ALA A 72 9.63 -8.23 17.49
C ALA A 72 8.89 -9.37 18.22
N PHE A 73 7.99 -10.10 17.55
CA PHE A 73 7.24 -11.21 18.16
C PHE A 73 7.99 -12.55 18.09
N THR A 74 8.82 -12.77 17.06
CA THR A 74 9.56 -14.04 16.89
C THR A 74 10.65 -14.22 17.95
N ALA A 75 11.25 -13.12 18.43
CA ALA A 75 12.21 -13.14 19.53
C ALA A 75 11.63 -13.61 20.87
N LYS A 76 10.31 -13.46 21.08
CA LYS A 76 9.62 -13.86 22.32
C LYS A 76 9.28 -15.34 22.36
N THR A 77 9.13 -15.98 21.19
CA THR A 77 8.78 -17.40 21.06
C THR A 77 10.01 -18.30 20.84
N ALA A 78 11.12 -17.76 20.34
CA ALA A 78 12.39 -18.49 20.16
C ALA A 78 13.17 -18.75 21.47
N LYS A 79 12.64 -18.31 22.62
CA LYS A 79 13.12 -18.68 23.96
C LYS A 79 12.12 -19.62 24.61
N LYS A 80 12.17 -20.90 24.25
CA LYS A 80 11.57 -21.97 25.06
C LYS A 80 12.43 -23.21 25.00
#